data_AF-A0A934XLB9-F1
#
_entry.id   AF-A0A934XLB9-F1
#
_cell.length_a   1.000
_cell.length_b   1.000
_cell.length_c   1.000
_cell.angle_alpha   90.00
_cell.angle_beta   90.00
_cell.angle_gamma   90.00
#
_symmetry.space_group_name_H-M   'P 1'
#
loop_
_entity.id
_entity.type
_entity.pdbx_description
1 polymer ?
#
loop_
_entity_poly.entity_id
_entity_poly.type
_entity_poly.pdbx_seq_one_letter_code
_entity_poly.pdbx_strand_id
1 'polypeptide(L)' 'ENVFEQLGLSTTQAITLFYQQVKLNRGLPFDVRIPNAVTQRTFAETDAGENIVRCENPEDMFARLDI' A
#
# COMPACT_ATOMS: atom_id res chain seq x y z
N GLU A 1 4.03 20.54 -2.93
CA GLU A 1 4.23 21.01 -4.32
C GLU A 1 5.34 20.28 -5.05
N ASN A 2 6.48 19.99 -4.42
CA ASN A 2 7.64 19.42 -5.11
C ASN A 2 7.40 18.12 -5.92
N VAL A 3 6.54 17.20 -5.43
CA VAL A 3 6.23 15.95 -6.15
C VAL A 3 5.46 16.20 -7.45
N PHE A 4 4.50 17.13 -7.45
CA PHE A 4 3.73 17.44 -8.66
C PHE A 4 4.56 18.22 -9.68
N GLU A 5 5.45 19.10 -9.21
CA GLU A 5 6.43 19.78 -10.08
C GLU A 5 7.39 18.81 -10.77
N GLN A 6 7.90 17.80 -10.05
CA GLN A 6 8.73 16.73 -10.64
C GLN A 6 7.99 15.94 -11.72
N LEU A 7 6.66 15.83 -11.62
CA LEU A 7 5.79 15.19 -12.60
C LEU A 7 5.34 16.15 -13.72
N GLY A 8 5.81 17.40 -13.73
CA GLY A 8 5.42 18.41 -14.71
C GLY A 8 3.96 18.88 -14.56
N LEU A 9 3.37 18.70 -13.38
CA LEU A 9 1.99 19.04 -13.08
C LEU A 9 1.91 20.23 -12.13
N SER A 10 1.10 21.22 -12.52
CA SER A 10 0.65 22.24 -11.56
C SER A 10 -0.33 21.64 -10.55
N THR A 11 -0.43 22.27 -9.38
CA THR A 11 -1.42 21.92 -8.35
C THR A 11 -2.86 21.87 -8.90
N THR A 12 -3.23 22.86 -9.73
CA THR A 12 -4.56 22.90 -10.36
C THR A 12 -4.81 21.70 -11.28
N GLN A 13 -3.79 21.28 -12.05
CA GLN A 13 -3.90 20.09 -12.90
C GLN A 13 -4.03 18.81 -12.06
N ALA A 14 -3.26 18.68 -10.98
CA ALA A 14 -3.35 17.54 -10.07
C ALA A 14 -4.74 17.42 -9.42
N ILE A 15 -5.32 18.55 -8.96
CA ILE A 15 -6.68 18.60 -8.41
C ILE A 15 -7.72 18.23 -9.49
N THR A 16 -7.55 18.71 -10.71
CA THR A 16 -8.46 18.39 -11.82
C THR A 16 -8.44 16.90 -12.15
N LEU A 17 -7.25 16.30 -12.24
CA LEU A 17 -7.08 14.86 -12.47
C LEU A 17 -7.70 14.02 -11.34
N PHE A 18 -7.55 14.46 -10.09
CA PHE A 18 -8.17 13.82 -8.94
C PHE A 18 -9.69 13.73 -9.08
N TYR A 19 -10.36 14.83 -9.40
CA TYR A 19 -11.82 14.84 -9.58
C TYR A 19 -12.27 14.03 -10.80
N GLN A 20 -11.49 14.01 -11.89
CA GLN A 20 -11.78 13.17 -13.04
C GLN A 20 -11.73 11.68 -12.68
N GLN A 21 -10.72 11.25 -11.92
CA GLN A 21 -10.63 9.87 -11.42
C GLN A 21 -11.82 9.48 -10.55
N VAL A 22 -12.24 10.37 -9.62
CA VAL A 22 -13.44 10.13 -8.80
C VAL A 22 -14.69 9.95 -9.66
N LYS A 23 -14.86 10.80 -10.68
CA LYS A 23 -16.00 10.74 -11.58
C LYS A 23 -16.02 9.46 -12.42
N LEU A 24 -14.86 9.05 -12.94
CA LEU A 24 -14.74 7.86 -13.79
C LEU A 24 -14.98 6.56 -12.99
N ASN A 25 -14.36 6.44 -11.81
CA ASN A 25 -14.44 5.22 -11.00
C ASN A 25 -15.66 5.18 -10.08
N ARG A 26 -16.43 6.28 -9.99
CA ARG A 26 -17.55 6.44 -9.04
C ARG A 26 -17.16 6.07 -7.61
N GLY A 27 -15.95 6.45 -7.22
CA GLY A 27 -15.32 6.02 -5.99
C GLY A 27 -14.05 6.82 -5.72
N LEU A 28 -13.31 6.43 -4.70
CA LEU A 28 -12.05 7.12 -4.39
C LEU A 28 -11.02 6.87 -5.49
N PRO A 29 -10.16 7.85 -5.80
CA PRO A 29 -9.20 7.78 -6.90
C PRO A 29 -7.95 6.97 -6.53
N PHE A 30 -8.03 6.22 -5.44
CA PHE A 30 -7.02 5.32 -4.90
C PHE A 30 -7.73 4.21 -4.13
N ASP A 31 -7.08 3.06 -4.02
CA ASP A 31 -7.61 1.94 -3.25
C ASP A 31 -7.73 2.30 -1.78
N VAL A 32 -8.94 2.17 -1.24
CA VAL A 32 -9.17 2.27 0.21
C VAL A 32 -8.78 0.95 0.85
N ARG A 33 -7.57 0.90 1.41
CA ARG A 33 -7.11 -0.26 2.18
C ARG A 33 -7.26 0.05 3.66
N ILE A 34 -8.47 -0.11 4.19
CA ILE A 34 -8.68 -0.13 5.64
C ILE A 34 -8.32 -1.53 6.13
N PRO A 35 -7.23 -1.70 6.92
CA PRO A 35 -6.84 -3.01 7.40
C PRO A 35 -7.98 -3.61 8.24
N ASN A 36 -8.36 -4.85 7.97
CA ASN A 36 -9.34 -5.55 8.80
C ASN A 36 -8.71 -5.93 10.15
N ALA A 37 -9.52 -6.36 11.12
CA ALA A 37 -9.04 -6.68 12.47
C ALA A 37 -7.90 -7.72 12.47
N VAL A 38 -7.93 -8.69 11.55
CA VAL A 38 -6.86 -9.69 11.42
C VAL A 38 -5.58 -9.03 10.94
N THR A 39 -5.63 -8.23 9.86
CA THR A 39 -4.47 -7.51 9.33
C THR A 39 -3.85 -6.57 10.37
N GLN A 40 -4.68 -5.83 11.13
CA GLN A 40 -4.19 -4.94 12.19
C GLN A 40 -3.46 -5.72 13.29
N ARG A 41 -4.04 -6.83 13.74
CA ARG A 41 -3.42 -7.68 14.76
C ARG A 41 -2.11 -8.28 14.25
N THR A 42 -2.09 -8.82 13.04
CA THR A 42 -0.87 -9.40 12.45
C THR A 42 0.25 -8.37 12.36
N PHE A 43 -0.04 -7.12 11.99
CA PHE A 43 0.96 -6.06 12.00
C PHE A 43 1.44 -5.71 13.40
N ALA A 44 0.54 -5.60 14.39
CA ALA A 44 0.93 -5.34 15.77
C ALA A 44 1.85 -6.42 16.35
N GLU A 45 1.53 -7.70 16.11
CA GLU A 45 2.36 -8.84 16.52
C GLU A 45 3.73 -8.80 15.83
N THR A 46 3.75 -8.58 14.51
CA THR A 46 5.00 -8.51 13.73
C THR A 46 5.87 -7.31 14.15
N ASP A 47 5.28 -6.13 14.38
CA ASP A 47 6.02 -4.94 14.84
C ASP A 47 6.60 -5.15 16.25
N ALA A 48 5.96 -5.98 17.09
CA ALA A 48 6.47 -6.39 18.39
C ALA A 48 7.54 -7.49 18.32
N GLY A 49 7.83 -8.03 17.13
CA GLY A 49 8.78 -9.14 16.95
C GLY A 49 8.16 -10.52 17.22
N GLU A 50 6.84 -10.60 17.39
CA GLU A 50 6.09 -11.82 17.65
C GLU A 50 5.60 -12.46 16.35
N ASN A 51 5.43 -13.78 16.36
CA ASN A 51 4.90 -14.55 15.22
C ASN A 51 5.66 -14.36 13.88
N ILE A 52 6.97 -14.02 13.94
CA ILE A 52 7.82 -13.85 12.76
C ILE A 52 8.65 -15.12 12.51
N VAL A 53 8.62 -15.62 11.28
CA VAL A 53 9.54 -16.66 10.80
C VAL A 53 10.70 -15.99 10.05
N ARG A 54 11.92 -16.15 10.55
CA ARG A 54 13.13 -15.69 9.85
C ARG A 54 13.57 -16.73 8.82
N CYS A 55 13.93 -16.24 7.64
CA CYS A 55 14.46 -17.05 6.56
C CYS A 55 15.85 -16.53 6.17
N GLU A 56 16.76 -17.42 5.79
CA GLU A 56 18.15 -17.06 5.47
C GLU A 56 18.30 -16.48 4.05
N ASN A 57 17.49 -16.98 3.12
CA ASN A 57 17.49 -16.62 1.70
C ASN A 57 16.11 -16.91 1.07
N PRO A 58 15.86 -16.48 -0.18
CA PRO A 58 14.60 -16.74 -0.86
C PRO A 58 14.26 -18.23 -0.99
N GLU A 59 15.26 -19.09 -1.21
CA GLU A 59 15.06 -20.54 -1.33
C GLU A 59 14.53 -21.17 -0.03
N ASP A 60 15.08 -20.79 1.13
CA ASP A 60 14.61 -21.17 2.46
C ASP A 60 13.20 -20.64 2.74
N MET A 61 12.90 -19.40 2.29
CA MET A 61 11.56 -18.84 2.41
C MET A 61 10.51 -19.66 1.66
N PHE A 62 10.77 -20.00 0.38
CA PHE A 62 9.85 -20.80 -0.43
C PHE A 62 9.63 -22.19 0.16
N ALA A 63 10.71 -22.86 0.59
CA ALA A 63 10.63 -24.16 1.27
C ALA A 63 9.75 -24.13 2.54
N ARG A 64 9.80 -23.04 3.33
CA ARG A 64 8.95 -22.88 4.53
C ARG A 64 7.50 -22.49 4.23
N LEU A 65 7.26 -21.88 3.07
CA LEU A 65 5.94 -21.50 2.60
C LEU A 65 5.23 -22.63 1.81
N ASP A 66 5.92 -23.76 1.60
CA ASP A 66 5.42 -24.91 0.83
C ASP A 66 5.05 -24.53 -0.62
N ILE A 67 5.84 -23.64 -1.24
CA ILE A 67 5.67 -23.17 -2.63
C ILE A 67 6.96 -23.25 -3.44
#